data_AF-A0A954HW45-F1
#
_entry.id   AF-A0A954HW45-F1
#
_cell.length_a   1.000
_cell.length_b   1.000
_cell.length_c   1.000
_cell.angle_alpha   90.00
_cell.angle_beta   90.00
_cell.angle_gamma   90.00
#
_symmetry.space_group_name_H-M   'P 1'
#
loop_
_entity.id
_entity.type
_entity.pdbx_description
1 polymer ?
#
loop_
_entity_poly.entity_id
_entity_poly.type
_entity_poly.pdbx_seq_one_letter_code
_entity_poly.pdbx_strand_id
1 'polypeptide(L)'
;MSEERLKKLIALRDGTNKPGERAAAQAAIDRLLDKGHQLPEEKKVRWVRFNRVQDRRLFTQVFASVIGDAPKEYWENPIRKKQRGFDLTDAEWAEIELLYAHYKAALKKHMEASFRAFVIANKLFGRSKGKYEELDSEEQEEIDRATAMANGAYYGRPAKQIKAPR
;
A
#
# COMPACT_ATOMS: atom_id res chain seq x y z
N MET A 1 -0.88 18.61 21.94
CA MET A 1 -1.73 19.21 23.01
C MET A 1 -2.93 20.01 22.47
N SER A 2 -2.96 20.45 21.21
CA SER A 2 -4.04 21.27 20.63
C SER A 2 -5.28 20.47 20.19
N GLU A 3 -5.10 19.35 19.51
CA GLU A 3 -6.20 18.56 18.93
C GLU A 3 -7.09 17.91 19.98
N GLU A 4 -6.52 17.30 21.03
CA GLU A 4 -7.31 16.72 22.12
C GLU A 4 -8.14 17.78 22.86
N ARG A 5 -7.60 18.99 23.01
CA ARG A 5 -8.30 20.12 23.62
C ARG A 5 -9.46 20.59 22.74
N LEU A 6 -9.24 20.65 21.42
CA LEU A 6 -10.28 21.01 20.45
C LEU A 6 -11.39 19.95 20.42
N LYS A 7 -11.03 18.66 20.43
CA LYS A 7 -11.98 17.53 20.50
C LYS A 7 -12.86 17.59 21.75
N LYS A 8 -12.26 17.89 22.92
CA LYS A 8 -13.01 18.08 24.18
C LYS A 8 -13.96 19.27 24.13
N LEU A 9 -13.54 20.39 23.52
CA LEU A 9 -14.39 21.58 23.37
C LEU A 9 -15.56 21.34 22.41
N ILE A 10 -15.34 20.61 21.31
CA ILE A 10 -16.40 20.21 20.38
C ILE A 10 -17.42 19.32 21.10
N ALA A 11 -16.96 18.29 21.83
CA ALA A 11 -17.83 17.42 22.60
C ALA A 11 -18.63 18.19 23.67
N LEU A 12 -18.01 19.18 24.34
CA LEU A 12 -18.69 20.04 25.32
C LEU A 12 -19.77 20.91 24.66
N ARG A 13 -19.46 21.52 23.51
CA ARG A 13 -20.41 22.35 22.75
C ARG A 13 -21.64 21.54 22.34
N ASP A 14 -21.43 20.32 21.87
CA ASP A 14 -22.50 19.48 21.31
C ASP A 14 -23.29 18.73 22.40
N GLY A 15 -22.69 18.51 23.57
CA GLY A 15 -23.31 17.80 24.70
C GLY A 15 -24.04 18.67 25.72
N THR A 16 -23.85 20.00 25.73
CA THR A 16 -24.51 20.89 26.71
C THR A 16 -25.87 21.39 26.23
N ASN A 17 -26.87 21.36 27.13
CA ASN A 17 -28.20 21.95 26.91
C ASN A 17 -28.29 23.43 27.34
N LYS A 18 -27.22 23.99 27.90
CA LYS A 18 -27.20 25.39 28.35
C LYS A 18 -26.65 26.30 27.24
N PRO A 19 -27.43 27.31 26.78
CA PRO A 19 -27.02 28.20 25.69
C PRO A 19 -25.71 28.96 25.96
N GLY A 20 -25.49 29.39 27.21
CA GLY A 20 -24.29 30.13 27.61
C GLY A 20 -23.00 29.30 27.58
N GLU A 21 -23.08 28.04 28.02
CA GLU A 21 -21.93 27.11 27.95
C GLU A 21 -21.60 26.74 26.50
N ARG A 22 -22.63 26.57 25.65
CA ARG A 22 -22.44 26.31 24.21
C ARG A 22 -21.75 27.47 23.50
N ALA A 23 -22.17 28.71 23.78
CA ALA A 23 -21.55 29.91 23.20
C ALA A 23 -20.09 30.08 23.67
N ALA A 24 -19.81 29.83 24.96
CA ALA A 24 -18.45 29.89 25.49
C ALA A 24 -17.54 28.81 24.88
N ALA A 25 -18.05 27.60 24.69
CA ALA A 25 -17.32 26.51 24.02
C ALA A 25 -17.02 26.86 22.55
N GLN A 26 -18.00 27.41 21.82
CA GLN A 26 -17.79 27.85 20.43
C GLN A 26 -16.73 28.96 20.34
N ALA A 27 -16.80 29.99 21.20
CA ALA A 27 -15.78 31.05 21.22
C ALA A 27 -14.37 30.53 21.54
N ALA A 28 -14.26 29.46 22.35
CA ALA A 28 -12.98 28.81 22.61
C ALA A 28 -12.46 27.99 21.42
N ILE A 29 -13.36 27.36 20.64
CA ILE A 29 -13.03 26.68 19.39
C ILE A 29 -12.53 27.70 18.37
N ASP A 30 -13.26 28.80 18.15
CA ASP A 30 -12.92 29.82 17.15
C ASP A 30 -11.52 30.42 17.43
N ARG A 31 -11.22 30.74 18.70
CA ARG A 31 -9.88 31.21 19.11
C ARG A 31 -8.76 30.21 18.84
N LEU A 32 -9.05 28.91 18.84
CA LEU A 32 -8.05 27.88 18.55
C LEU A 32 -7.86 27.75 17.03
N LEU A 33 -8.95 27.83 16.25
CA LEU A 33 -8.88 27.83 14.79
C LEU A 33 -8.12 29.06 14.27
N ASP A 34 -8.35 30.25 14.84
CA ASP A 34 -7.61 31.48 14.51
C ASP A 34 -6.11 31.38 14.80
N LYS A 35 -5.72 30.53 15.76
CA LYS A 35 -4.32 30.23 16.08
C LYS A 35 -3.70 29.18 15.16
N GLY A 36 -4.42 28.74 14.13
CA GLY A 36 -3.96 27.75 13.16
C GLY A 36 -4.09 26.31 13.65
N HIS A 37 -4.87 26.05 14.70
CA HIS A 37 -5.18 24.67 15.08
C HIS A 37 -6.21 24.09 14.10
N GLN A 38 -6.01 22.85 13.69
CA GLN A 38 -6.91 22.15 12.78
C GLN A 38 -7.99 21.39 13.56
N LEU A 39 -9.18 21.30 12.98
CA LEU A 39 -10.25 20.44 13.49
C LEU A 39 -9.74 18.99 13.56
N PRO A 40 -10.05 18.25 14.64
CA PRO A 40 -9.70 16.84 14.69
C PRO A 40 -10.42 16.10 13.56
N GLU A 41 -9.68 15.47 12.66
CA GLU A 41 -10.29 14.63 11.63
C GLU A 41 -10.87 13.36 12.26
N GLU A 42 -12.11 13.05 11.91
CA GLU A 42 -12.74 11.81 12.34
C GLU A 42 -12.17 10.63 11.54
N LYS A 43 -11.78 9.58 12.27
CA LYS A 43 -11.41 8.30 11.67
C LYS A 43 -12.67 7.55 11.25
N LYS A 44 -12.66 7.02 10.03
CA LYS A 44 -13.74 6.22 9.46
C LYS A 44 -13.17 4.87 9.02
N VAL A 45 -13.98 3.82 9.15
CA VAL A 45 -13.59 2.49 8.68
C VAL A 45 -13.57 2.48 7.14
N ARG A 46 -12.39 2.34 6.55
CA ARG A 46 -12.17 2.17 5.12
C ARG A 46 -12.06 0.69 4.77
N TRP A 47 -13.02 0.18 4.00
CA TRP A 47 -13.06 -1.23 3.60
C TRP A 47 -12.33 -1.45 2.28
N VAL A 48 -11.21 -2.17 2.32
CA VAL A 48 -10.40 -2.50 1.15
C VAL A 48 -10.51 -3.97 0.82
N ARG A 49 -10.69 -4.30 -0.46
CA ARG A 49 -10.72 -5.68 -0.95
C ARG A 49 -9.39 -6.05 -1.59
N PHE A 50 -8.80 -7.15 -1.13
CA PHE A 50 -7.58 -7.69 -1.73
C PHE A 50 -7.87 -8.98 -2.52
N ASN A 51 -7.52 -8.97 -3.81
CA ASN A 51 -7.69 -10.15 -4.66
C ASN A 51 -6.44 -11.04 -4.71
N ARG A 52 -5.26 -10.46 -4.45
CA ARG A 52 -3.96 -11.13 -4.50
C ARG A 52 -3.23 -10.96 -3.17
N VAL A 53 -2.37 -11.92 -2.82
CA VAL A 53 -1.55 -11.84 -1.60
C VAL A 53 -0.53 -10.71 -1.70
N GLN A 54 0.05 -10.48 -2.88
CA GLN A 54 1.00 -9.39 -3.12
C GLN A 54 0.35 -8.02 -2.92
N ASP A 55 -0.88 -7.85 -3.44
CA ASP A 55 -1.68 -6.62 -3.27
C ASP A 55 -1.87 -6.27 -1.79
N ARG A 56 -2.16 -7.28 -0.96
CA ARG A 56 -2.31 -7.11 0.49
C ARG A 56 -0.98 -6.72 1.13
N ARG A 57 0.10 -7.43 0.80
CA ARG A 57 1.44 -7.15 1.35
C ARG A 57 1.90 -5.74 1.01
N LEU A 58 1.71 -5.31 -0.24
CA LEU A 58 2.06 -3.95 -0.67
C LEU A 58 1.25 -2.91 0.10
N PHE A 59 -0.07 -3.09 0.21
CA PHE A 59 -0.92 -2.17 0.95
C PHE A 59 -0.48 -2.02 2.41
N THR A 60 -0.14 -3.13 3.08
CA THR A 60 0.38 -3.09 4.45
C THR A 60 1.65 -2.25 4.57
N GLN A 61 2.56 -2.31 3.60
CA GLN A 61 3.79 -1.50 3.61
C GLN A 61 3.50 -0.02 3.36
N VAL A 62 2.63 0.28 2.39
CA VAL A 62 2.19 1.67 2.13
C VAL A 62 1.50 2.25 3.35
N PHE A 63 0.57 1.51 3.95
CA PHE A 63 -0.08 1.90 5.20
C PHE A 63 0.95 2.23 6.29
N ALA A 64 1.91 1.32 6.53
CA ALA A 64 2.94 1.54 7.55
C ALA A 64 3.83 2.76 7.23
N SER A 65 4.06 3.06 5.95
CA SER A 65 4.85 4.25 5.55
C SER A 65 4.14 5.58 5.82
N VAL A 66 2.80 5.61 5.71
CA VAL A 66 1.99 6.83 5.96
C VAL A 66 1.69 6.98 7.45
N ILE A 67 1.27 5.90 8.10
CA ILE A 67 0.79 5.93 9.49
C ILE A 67 1.96 5.82 10.49
N GLY A 68 3.13 5.32 10.06
CA GLY A 68 4.30 5.12 10.92
C GLY A 68 4.23 3.88 11.81
N ASP A 69 3.17 3.08 11.73
CA ASP A 69 3.00 1.84 12.48
C ASP A 69 2.30 0.79 11.61
N ALA A 70 2.47 -0.49 11.96
CA ALA A 70 1.73 -1.56 11.32
C ALA A 70 0.22 -1.39 11.62
N PRO A 71 -0.66 -1.75 10.66
CA PRO A 71 -2.10 -1.68 10.89
C PRO A 71 -2.47 -2.60 12.07
N LYS A 72 -2.88 -1.98 13.18
CA LYS A 72 -3.25 -2.68 14.43
C LYS A 72 -4.57 -3.43 14.31
N GLU A 73 -5.40 -3.07 13.33
CA GLU A 73 -6.76 -3.60 13.21
C GLU A 73 -7.03 -4.06 11.78
N TYR A 74 -7.16 -5.37 11.61
CA TYR A 74 -7.75 -5.99 10.43
C TYR A 74 -9.16 -6.42 10.80
N TRP A 75 -10.15 -5.54 10.59
CA TRP A 75 -11.54 -5.99 10.63
C TRP A 75 -11.75 -6.93 9.44
N GLU A 76 -11.75 -8.24 9.67
CA GLU A 76 -12.15 -9.19 8.63
C GLU A 76 -13.67 -9.16 8.51
N ASN A 77 -14.18 -8.77 7.35
CA ASN A 77 -15.62 -8.82 7.12
C ASN A 77 -16.07 -10.29 7.18
N PRO A 78 -16.92 -10.68 8.15
CA PRO A 78 -17.27 -12.09 8.38
C PRO A 78 -18.02 -12.72 7.19
N ILE A 79 -18.73 -11.88 6.42
CA ILE A 79 -19.48 -12.29 5.22
C ILE A 79 -18.57 -12.22 4.00
N ARG A 80 -17.66 -11.24 3.93
CA ARG A 80 -16.77 -10.97 2.80
C ARG A 80 -15.31 -11.17 3.19
N LYS A 81 -14.89 -12.43 3.37
CA LYS A 81 -13.54 -12.91 3.80
C LYS A 81 -12.31 -12.29 3.08
N LYS A 82 -12.49 -11.50 2.02
CA LYS A 82 -11.43 -10.79 1.28
C LYS A 82 -11.39 -9.28 1.52
N GLN A 83 -12.29 -8.76 2.36
CA GLN A 83 -12.31 -7.35 2.76
C GLN A 83 -11.65 -7.20 4.14
N ARG A 84 -10.93 -6.08 4.28
CA ARG A 84 -10.30 -5.64 5.52
C ARG A 84 -10.71 -4.19 5.78
N GLY A 85 -11.14 -3.89 6.99
CA GLY A 85 -11.44 -2.54 7.45
C GLY A 85 -10.22 -1.91 8.13
N PHE A 86 -9.98 -0.63 7.88
CA PHE A 86 -8.90 0.17 8.47
C PHE A 86 -9.45 1.50 8.98
N ASP A 87 -9.10 1.89 10.20
CA ASP A 87 -9.49 3.18 10.77
C ASP A 87 -8.55 4.29 10.31
N LEU A 88 -9.04 5.10 9.39
CA LEU A 88 -8.26 6.13 8.71
C LEU A 88 -9.03 7.44 8.67
N THR A 89 -8.31 8.55 8.79
CA THR A 89 -8.87 9.87 8.43
C THR A 89 -9.01 9.99 6.92
N ASP A 90 -9.72 11.02 6.45
CA ASP A 90 -9.91 11.26 5.02
C ASP A 90 -8.59 11.63 4.34
N ALA A 91 -7.70 12.37 5.01
CA ALA A 91 -6.36 12.70 4.52
C ALA A 91 -5.44 11.47 4.46
N GLU A 92 -5.39 10.68 5.55
CA GLU A 92 -4.60 9.44 5.60
C GLU A 92 -5.04 8.47 4.49
N TRP A 93 -6.36 8.33 4.27
CA TRP A 93 -6.89 7.49 3.20
C TRP A 93 -6.48 7.97 1.81
N ALA A 94 -6.57 9.28 1.54
CA ALA A 94 -6.23 9.84 0.24
C ALA A 94 -4.75 9.61 -0.10
N GLU A 95 -3.85 9.77 0.88
CA GLU A 95 -2.43 9.52 0.70
C GLU A 95 -2.12 8.04 0.45
N ILE A 96 -2.71 7.14 1.26
CA ILE A 96 -2.57 5.69 1.08
C ILE A 96 -3.09 5.26 -0.29
N GLU A 97 -4.24 5.77 -0.72
CA GLU A 97 -4.85 5.44 -2.01
C GLU A 97 -3.95 5.84 -3.17
N LEU A 98 -3.38 7.05 -3.13
CA LEU A 98 -2.45 7.56 -4.13
C LEU A 98 -1.17 6.72 -4.21
N LEU A 99 -0.49 6.53 -3.08
CA LEU A 99 0.76 5.77 -3.00
C LEU A 99 0.55 4.31 -3.39
N TYR A 100 -0.53 3.70 -2.92
CA TYR A 100 -0.86 2.32 -3.25
C TYR A 100 -1.10 2.13 -4.75
N ALA A 101 -1.84 3.03 -5.40
CA ALA A 101 -2.06 2.98 -6.84
C ALA A 101 -0.74 3.10 -7.62
N HIS A 102 0.13 4.04 -7.21
CA HIS A 102 1.45 4.24 -7.81
C HIS A 102 2.33 2.98 -7.69
N TYR A 103 2.54 2.50 -6.46
CA TYR A 103 3.41 1.34 -6.24
C TYR A 103 2.83 0.04 -6.78
N LYS A 104 1.50 -0.09 -6.87
CA LYS A 104 0.88 -1.27 -7.46
C LYS A 104 1.18 -1.37 -8.95
N ALA A 105 1.16 -0.23 -9.66
CA ALA A 105 1.54 -0.18 -11.06
C ALA A 105 3.03 -0.51 -11.25
N ALA A 106 3.91 0.07 -10.42
CA ALA A 106 5.35 -0.22 -10.45
C ALA A 106 5.67 -1.68 -10.14
N LEU A 107 5.06 -2.24 -9.08
CA LEU A 107 5.26 -3.64 -8.70
C LEU A 107 4.84 -4.60 -9.83
N LYS A 108 3.75 -4.30 -10.54
CA LYS A 108 3.32 -5.11 -11.68
C LYS A 108 4.40 -5.15 -12.77
N LYS A 109 4.96 -4.00 -13.14
CA LYS A 109 6.05 -3.91 -14.14
C LYS A 109 7.27 -4.72 -13.71
N HIS A 110 7.73 -4.52 -12.48
CA HIS A 110 8.88 -5.26 -11.95
C HIS A 110 8.65 -6.77 -11.90
N MET A 111 7.44 -7.23 -11.54
CA MET A 111 7.10 -8.66 -11.54
C MET A 111 7.10 -9.24 -12.96
N GLU A 112 6.59 -8.52 -13.95
CA GLU A 112 6.59 -8.92 -15.35
C GLU A 112 8.02 -8.99 -15.91
N ALA A 113 8.85 -7.97 -15.65
CA ALA A 113 10.26 -7.97 -16.03
C ALA A 113 11.04 -9.11 -15.36
N SER A 114 10.83 -9.33 -14.05
CA SER A 114 11.47 -10.43 -13.31
C SER A 114 11.07 -11.80 -13.85
N PHE A 115 9.80 -11.98 -14.22
CA PHE A 115 9.34 -13.21 -14.84
C PHE A 115 9.97 -13.45 -16.21
N ARG A 116 10.03 -12.42 -17.07
CA ARG A 116 10.72 -12.49 -18.37
C ARG A 116 12.19 -12.86 -18.20
N ALA A 117 12.91 -12.18 -17.29
CA ALA A 117 14.29 -12.46 -16.95
C ALA A 117 14.50 -13.91 -16.48
N PHE A 118 13.62 -14.43 -15.61
CA PHE A 118 13.65 -15.81 -15.14
C PHE A 118 13.50 -16.81 -16.31
N VAL A 119 12.55 -16.57 -17.22
CA VAL A 119 12.34 -17.40 -18.41
C VAL A 119 13.59 -17.42 -19.30
N ILE A 120 14.19 -16.24 -19.54
CA ILE A 120 15.39 -16.09 -20.37
C ILE A 120 16.59 -16.79 -19.74
N ALA A 121 16.87 -16.54 -18.46
CA ALA A 121 18.00 -17.13 -17.74
C ALA A 121 17.95 -18.67 -17.74
N ASN A 122 16.75 -19.25 -17.65
CA ASN A 122 16.55 -20.70 -17.65
C ASN A 122 16.27 -21.29 -19.03
N LYS A 123 16.29 -20.48 -20.08
CA LYS A 123 15.99 -20.87 -21.46
C LYS A 123 14.66 -21.63 -21.59
N LEU A 124 13.64 -21.19 -20.86
CA LEU A 124 12.30 -21.80 -20.87
C LEU A 124 11.52 -21.39 -22.12
N PHE A 125 12.09 -21.69 -23.29
CA PHE A 125 11.53 -21.34 -24.59
C PHE A 125 10.86 -22.55 -25.23
N GLY A 126 9.74 -22.32 -25.92
CA GLY A 126 9.13 -23.34 -26.76
C GLY A 126 10.04 -23.77 -27.91
N ARG A 127 9.84 -24.98 -28.44
CA ARG A 127 10.55 -25.47 -29.63
C ARG A 127 10.23 -24.66 -30.90
N SER A 128 9.11 -23.93 -30.92
CA SER A 128 8.77 -23.04 -32.03
C SER A 128 9.43 -21.68 -31.86
N LYS A 129 10.02 -21.17 -32.94
CA LYS A 129 10.52 -19.79 -33.05
C LYS A 129 9.34 -18.82 -33.15
N GLY A 130 8.54 -18.68 -32.09
CA GLY A 130 7.59 -17.59 -31.99
C GLY A 130 8.38 -16.28 -31.93
N LYS A 131 8.08 -15.34 -32.83
CA LYS A 131 8.66 -13.99 -32.81
C LYS A 131 8.33 -13.36 -31.46
N TYR A 132 9.35 -13.15 -30.64
CA TYR A 132 9.23 -12.18 -29.55
C TYR A 132 9.24 -10.80 -30.20
N GLU A 133 8.32 -9.94 -29.81
CA GLU A 133 8.37 -8.52 -30.17
C GLU A 133 9.75 -7.97 -29.77
N GLU A 134 10.37 -7.21 -30.67
CA GLU A 134 11.59 -6.47 -30.33
C GLU A 134 11.24 -5.51 -29.19
N LEU A 135 11.84 -5.75 -28.04
CA LEU A 135 11.71 -4.91 -26.86
C LEU A 135 12.38 -3.57 -27.15
N ASP A 136 11.80 -2.47 -26.67
CA ASP A 136 12.51 -1.20 -26.70
C ASP A 136 13.73 -1.24 -25.76
N SER A 137 14.62 -0.25 -25.92
CA SER A 137 15.86 -0.20 -25.15
C SER A 137 15.64 -0.10 -23.63
N GLU A 138 14.57 0.57 -23.17
CA GLU A 138 14.26 0.70 -21.74
C GLU A 138 13.74 -0.63 -21.15
N GLU A 139 12.88 -1.34 -21.88
CA GLU A 139 12.40 -2.66 -21.51
C GLU A 139 13.54 -3.69 -21.44
N GLN A 140 14.48 -3.61 -22.39
CA GLN A 140 15.64 -4.50 -22.41
C GLN A 140 16.56 -4.23 -21.21
N GLU A 141 16.83 -2.98 -20.86
CA GLU A 141 17.61 -2.62 -19.68
C GLU A 141 16.95 -3.08 -18.36
N GLU A 142 15.63 -3.00 -18.25
CA GLU A 142 14.92 -3.51 -17.07
C GLU A 142 15.03 -5.04 -16.95
N ILE A 143 14.93 -5.76 -18.06
CA ILE A 143 15.12 -7.20 -18.11
C ILE A 143 16.57 -7.59 -17.79
N ASP A 144 17.56 -6.85 -18.29
CA ASP A 144 18.97 -7.15 -18.02
C ASP A 144 19.31 -6.93 -16.54
N ARG A 145 18.79 -5.85 -15.92
CA ARG A 145 18.91 -5.63 -14.47
C ARG A 145 18.24 -6.75 -13.69
N ALA A 146 17.02 -7.13 -14.04
CA ALA A 146 16.31 -8.22 -13.38
C ALA A 146 17.02 -9.58 -13.58
N THR A 147 17.63 -9.81 -14.74
CA THR A 147 18.42 -11.01 -15.05
C THR A 147 19.70 -11.06 -14.23
N ALA A 148 20.39 -9.92 -14.05
CA ALA A 148 21.53 -9.81 -13.16
C ALA A 148 21.16 -10.10 -11.70
N MET A 149 20.02 -9.56 -11.23
CA MET A 149 19.51 -9.87 -9.88
C MET A 149 19.12 -11.35 -9.72
N ALA A 150 18.43 -11.93 -10.71
CA ALA A 150 18.08 -13.35 -10.70
C ALA A 150 19.34 -14.22 -10.63
N ASN A 151 20.31 -13.99 -11.52
CA ASN A 151 21.57 -14.73 -11.56
C ASN A 151 22.41 -14.56 -10.29
N GLY A 152 22.34 -13.41 -9.62
CA GLY A 152 23.00 -13.17 -8.33
C GLY A 152 22.27 -13.77 -7.11
N ALA A 153 20.95 -13.97 -7.19
CA ALA A 153 20.10 -14.45 -6.09
C ALA A 153 19.78 -15.95 -6.14
N TYR A 154 20.23 -16.69 -7.17
CA TYR A 154 20.03 -18.14 -7.27
C TYR A 154 20.84 -18.91 -6.23
N TYR A 155 20.23 -19.15 -5.07
CA TYR A 155 20.53 -20.32 -4.26
C TYR A 155 20.31 -21.59 -5.10
N GLY A 156 21.39 -22.33 -5.37
CA GLY A 156 21.36 -23.73 -5.77
C GLY A 156 20.97 -24.00 -7.23
N ARG A 157 21.95 -23.94 -8.13
CA ARG A 157 21.88 -24.67 -9.42
C ARG A 157 21.63 -26.16 -9.12
N PRO A 158 20.52 -26.80 -9.54
CA PRO A 158 20.48 -28.25 -9.53
C PRO A 158 21.57 -28.76 -10.50
N ALA A 159 22.43 -29.64 -9.97
CA ALA A 159 23.55 -30.21 -10.71
C ALA A 159 23.07 -30.76 -12.06
N LYS A 160 23.83 -30.46 -13.12
CA LYS A 160 23.66 -31.10 -14.43
C LYS A 160 23.57 -32.61 -14.22
N GLN A 161 22.44 -33.23 -14.56
CA GLN A 161 22.42 -34.68 -14.69
C GLN A 161 23.44 -35.06 -15.77
N ILE A 162 24.46 -35.77 -15.31
CA ILE A 162 25.55 -36.34 -16.09
C ILE A 162 24.92 -37.35 -17.07
N LYS A 163 25.29 -37.27 -18.35
CA LYS A 163 24.91 -38.28 -19.35
C LYS A 163 25.33 -39.66 -18.84
N ALA A 164 24.40 -40.61 -18.79
CA ALA A 164 24.74 -42.01 -18.56
C ALA A 164 25.73 -42.48 -19.63
N PRO A 165 26.82 -43.19 -19.27
CA PRO A 165 27.63 -43.90 -20.25
C PRO A 165 26.78 -45.03 -20.86
N ARG A 166 27.10 -45.35 -22.12
CA ARG A 166 26.37 -46.29 -22.99
C ARG A 166 26.17 -47.66 -22.37
#